data_AF-B3EH31-F1
#
_entry.id   AF-B3EH31-F1
#
_cell.length_a   1.000
_cell.length_b   1.000
_cell.length_c   1.000
_cell.angle_alpha   90.00
_cell.angle_beta   90.00
_cell.angle_gamma   90.00
#
_symmetry.space_group_name_H-M   'P 1'
#
loop_
_entity.id
_entity.type
_entity.pdbx_description
1 polymer ?
#
loop_
_entity_poly.entity_id
_entity_poly.type
_entity_poly.pdbx_seq_one_letter_code
_entity_poly.pdbx_strand_id
1 'polypeptide(L)' 'MFGLGGQELILILLIILLLFGAKKLPELARGLGKGMKEFKKAQTEIEDEFNKVVDEPPRKTPENSTGSKS' A
#
# COMPACT_ATOMS: atom_id res chain seq x y z
N MET A 1 -12.86 -25.06 -31.52
CA MET A 1 -13.15 -26.25 -30.68
C MET A 1 -12.05 -26.43 -29.62
N PHE A 2 -11.79 -25.40 -28.80
CA PHE A 2 -10.81 -25.44 -27.69
C PHE A 2 -11.22 -24.43 -26.61
N GLY A 3 -12.52 -24.37 -26.31
CA GLY A 3 -12.96 -23.63 -25.14
C GLY A 3 -12.46 -24.38 -23.91
N LEU A 4 -11.77 -23.70 -23.00
CA LEU A 4 -11.46 -24.25 -21.69
C LEU A 4 -12.78 -24.64 -21.03
N GLY A 5 -13.13 -25.92 -21.12
CA GLY A 5 -14.29 -26.45 -20.43
C GLY A 5 -14.06 -26.38 -18.92
N GLY A 6 -15.14 -26.52 -18.17
CA GLY A 6 -15.06 -26.57 -16.72
C GLY A 6 -14.11 -27.67 -16.23
N GLN A 7 -14.00 -28.78 -16.97
CA GLN A 7 -13.14 -29.91 -16.63
C GLN A 7 -11.64 -29.57 -16.74
N GLU A 8 -11.21 -28.86 -17.78
CA GLU A 8 -9.83 -28.43 -17.96
C GLU A 8 -9.40 -27.45 -16.88
N LEU A 9 -10.27 -26.49 -16.53
CA LEU A 9 -10.00 -25.55 -15.44
C LEU A 9 -9.83 -26.27 -14.09
N ILE A 10 -10.64 -27.30 -13.81
CA ILE A 10 -10.50 -28.12 -12.60
C ILE A 10 -9.16 -28.86 -12.59
N LEU A 11 -8.75 -29.44 -13.73
CA LEU A 11 -7.47 -30.14 -13.83
C LEU A 11 -6.28 -29.20 -13.62
N ILE A 12 -6.31 -28.02 -14.23
CA ILE A 12 -5.29 -26.97 -14.03
C ILE A 12 -5.26 -26.53 -12.57
N LEU A 13 -6.42 -26.30 -11.96
CA LEU A 13 -6.51 -25.93 -10.56
C LEU A 13 -5.93 -27.01 -9.65
N LEU A 14 -6.21 -28.29 -9.92
CA LEU A 14 -5.63 -29.42 -9.19
C LEU A 14 -4.10 -29.46 -9.32
N ILE A 15 -3.56 -29.25 -10.52
CA ILE A 15 -2.12 -29.20 -10.74
C ILE A 15 -1.49 -28.05 -9.94
N ILE A 16 -2.06 -26.85 -10.01
CA ILE A 16 -1.60 -25.69 -9.22
C ILE A 16 -1.67 -26.01 -7.73
N LEU A 17 -2.76 -26.63 -7.28
CA LEU A 17 -2.95 -27.00 -5.87
C LEU A 17 -1.99 -28.10 -5.40
N LEU A 18 -1.56 -29.01 -6.29
CA LEU A 18 -0.58 -30.04 -5.97
C LEU A 18 0.84 -29.45 -5.93
N LEU A 19 1.17 -28.59 -6.89
CA LEU A 19 2.48 -27.95 -7.00
C LEU A 19 2.74 -26.96 -5.86
N PHE A 20 1.78 -26.07 -5.61
CA PHE A 20 1.92 -25.04 -4.59
C PHE A 20 1.29 -25.45 -3.26
N GLY A 21 0.30 -26.33 -3.24
CA GLY A 21 -0.46 -26.64 -2.03
C GLY A 21 -1.60 -25.64 -1.78
N ALA A 22 -2.74 -26.12 -1.30
CA ALA A 22 -3.89 -25.27 -0.95
C ALA A 22 -3.58 -24.22 0.12
N LYS A 23 -2.59 -24.48 1.00
CA LYS A 23 -2.16 -23.55 2.05
C LYS A 23 -1.31 -22.38 1.52
N LYS A 24 -0.60 -22.57 0.39
CA LYS A 24 0.29 -21.54 -0.16
C LYS A 24 -0.46 -20.44 -0.91
N LEU A 25 -1.59 -20.75 -1.56
CA LEU A 25 -2.41 -19.71 -2.20
C LEU A 25 -2.87 -18.61 -1.21
N PRO A 26 -3.47 -18.94 -0.04
CA PRO A 26 -3.77 -17.96 1.00
C PRO A 26 -2.53 -17.26 1.59
N GLU A 27 -1.41 -17.98 1.71
CA GLU A 27 -0.15 -17.42 2.24
C GLU A 27 0.40 -16.32 1.32
N LEU A 28 0.44 -16.59 0.00
CA LEU A 28 0.82 -15.63 -1.02
C LEU A 28 -0.15 -14.45 -1.06
N ALA A 29 -1.46 -14.69 -1.05
CA ALA A 29 -2.47 -13.63 -1.02
C ALA A 29 -2.34 -12.73 0.22
N ARG A 30 -2.07 -13.31 1.40
CA ARG A 30 -1.79 -12.54 2.62
C ARG A 30 -0.50 -11.75 2.52
N GLY A 31 0.57 -12.33 1.96
CA GLY A 31 1.85 -11.65 1.75
C GLY A 31 1.71 -10.45 0.83
N LEU A 32 1.10 -10.66 -0.35
CA LEU A 32 0.81 -9.60 -1.33
C LEU A 32 -0.11 -8.53 -0.74
N GLY A 33 -1.15 -8.93 0.00
CA GLY A 33 -2.09 -7.99 0.65
C GLY A 33 -1.41 -7.12 1.71
N LYS A 34 -0.52 -7.68 2.53
CA LYS A 34 0.29 -6.91 3.49
C LYS A 34 1.22 -5.95 2.78
N GLY A 35 1.94 -6.42 1.75
CA GLY A 35 2.83 -5.57 0.95
C GLY A 35 2.09 -4.41 0.30
N MET A 36 0.93 -4.67 -0.31
CA MET A 36 0.08 -3.64 -0.91
C MET A 36 -0.43 -2.63 0.13
N LYS A 37 -0.76 -3.08 1.34
CA LYS A 37 -1.21 -2.21 2.44
C LYS A 37 -0.10 -1.27 2.92
N GLU A 38 1.11 -1.80 3.16
CA GLU A 38 2.25 -0.98 3.57
C GLU A 38 2.67 -0.01 2.47
N PHE A 39 2.67 -0.46 1.21
CA PHE A 39 2.93 0.41 0.05
C PHE A 39 1.93 1.58 -0.02
N LYS A 40 0.63 1.29 0.12
CA LYS A 40 -0.41 2.32 0.15
C LYS A 40 -0.20 3.31 1.31
N LYS A 41 0.15 2.81 2.50
CA LYS A 41 0.42 3.65 3.67
C LYS A 41 1.59 4.61 3.41
N ALA A 42 2.68 4.11 2.85
CA ALA A 42 3.84 4.92 2.50
C ALA A 42 3.49 5.99 1.46
N GLN A 43 2.69 5.65 0.42
CA GLN A 43 2.20 6.63 -0.55
C GLN A 43 1.39 7.74 0.12
N THR A 44 0.47 7.41 1.03
CA THR A 44 -0.32 8.39 1.76
C THR A 44 0.54 9.31 2.65
N GLU A 45 1.54 8.75 3.34
CA GLU A 45 2.44 9.55 4.20
C GLU A 45 3.27 10.56 3.39
N ILE A 46 3.74 10.16 2.20
CA ILE A 46 4.45 11.05 1.26
C ILE A 46 3.52 12.15 0.74
N GLU A 47 2.28 11.81 0.39
CA GLU A 47 1.29 12.77 -0.10
C GLU A 47 0.90 13.78 0.99
N ASP A 48 0.74 13.33 2.23
CA ASP A 48 0.47 14.19 3.40
C ASP A 48 1.64 15.15 3.69
N GLU A 49 2.88 14.68 3.58
CA GLU A 49 4.07 15.52 3.74
C GLU A 49 4.19 16.55 2.62
N PHE A 50 3.95 16.15 1.37
CA PHE A 50 3.96 17.05 0.22
C PHE A 50 2.90 18.16 0.37
N ASN A 51 1.68 17.81 0.77
CA ASN A 51 0.60 18.78 0.98
C ASN A 51 0.93 19.77 2.12
N LYS A 52 1.56 19.33 3.22
CA LYS A 52 1.99 20.24 4.30
C LYS A 52 3.05 21.26 3.84
N VAL A 53 3.97 20.84 2.98
CA VAL A 53 5.01 21.75 2.44
C VAL A 53 4.39 22.77 1.48
N VAL A 54 3.38 22.38 0.71
CA VAL A 54 2.67 23.26 -0.22
C VAL A 54 1.75 24.24 0.51
N ASP A 55 1.03 23.77 1.53
CA ASP A 55 0.02 24.56 2.24
C ASP A 55 0.56 25.37 3.44
N GLU A 56 1.81 25.19 3.89
CA GLU A 56 2.37 26.02 4.95
C GLU A 56 2.92 27.35 4.38
N PRO A 57 2.16 28.47 4.44
CA PRO A 57 2.74 29.78 4.15
C PRO A 57 3.89 30.05 5.12
N PRO A 58 4.95 30.76 4.71
CA PRO A 58 6.15 30.95 5.48
C PRO A 58 5.79 31.40 6.90
N ARG A 59 6.09 30.53 7.88
CA ARG A 59 5.91 30.77 9.31
C ARG A 59 6.39 32.18 9.60
N LYS A 60 5.47 33.04 10.07
CA LYS A 60 5.85 34.31 10.69
C LYS A 60 6.88 33.97 11.74
N THR A 61 8.12 34.41 11.49
CA THR A 61 9.20 34.44 12.46
C THR A 61 8.60 34.88 13.78
N PRO A 62 8.88 34.22 14.92
CA PRO A 62 8.53 34.76 16.21
C PRO A 62 9.29 36.08 16.34
N GLU A 63 8.63 37.16 15.94
CA GLU A 63 9.06 38.53 16.09
C GLU A 63 8.99 38.81 17.58
N ASN A 64 10.10 38.39 18.19
CA ASN A 64 10.64 38.81 19.45
C ASN A 64 9.78 39.89 20.10
N SER A 65 8.90 39.45 21.00
CA SER A 65 8.40 40.29 22.08
C SER A 65 9.55 40.61 23.05
N THR A 66 10.65 41.17 22.53
CA THR A 66 11.48 42.11 23.26
C THR A 66 10.67 43.40 23.33
N GLY A 67 9.58 43.34 24.09
CA GLY A 67 9.10 44.48 24.84
C GLY A 67 10.19 44.75 25.87
N SER A 68 11.25 45.41 25.42
CA SER A 68 12.25 46.02 26.27
C SER A 68 11.49 46.87 27.26
N LYS A 69 11.41 46.38 28.50
CA LYS A 69 11.15 47.18 29.68
C LYS A 69 11.93 48.49 29.57
N SER A 70 11.22 49.58 29.45
CA SER A 70 11.65 50.91 29.86
C SER A 70 10.44 51.61 30.46
#